data_AF-A0A2W6DSP4-F1
#
_entry.id   AF-A0A2W6DSP4-F1
#
_cell.length_a   1.000
_cell.length_b   1.000
_cell.length_c   1.000
_cell.angle_alpha   90.00
_cell.angle_beta   90.00
_cell.angle_gamma   90.00
#
_symmetry.space_group_name_H-M   'P 1'
#
loop_
_entity.id
_entity.type
_entity.pdbx_description
1 polymer ?
#
loop_
_entity_poly.entity_id
_entity_poly.type
_entity_poly.pdbx_seq_one_letter_code
_entity_poly.pdbx_strand_id
1 'polypeptide(L)' 'MQDVETATTVRVRDDERVVTDGPFAETREVIGGFYLLDVPDLDAALDWAARCPGAKYGSIEVRPIMVFDNP' A
#
# COMPACT_ATOMS: atom_id res chain seq x y z
N MET A 1 -9.27 3.51 -9.58
CA MET A 1 -8.73 3.53 -8.20
C MET A 1 -9.92 3.37 -7.27
N GLN A 2 -9.92 2.37 -6.37
CA GLN A 2 -11.01 2.19 -5.41
C GLN A 2 -11.00 3.28 -4.33
N ASP A 3 -12.09 3.37 -3.57
CA ASP A 3 -12.31 4.37 -2.51
C ASP A 3 -11.18 4.37 -1.47
N VAL A 4 -10.91 5.52 -0.84
CA VAL A 4 -9.87 5.66 0.19
C VAL A 4 -10.12 4.76 1.40
N GLU A 5 -11.38 4.38 1.65
CA GLU A 5 -11.74 3.44 2.72
C GLU A 5 -11.20 2.01 2.49
N THR A 6 -10.87 1.65 1.24
CA THR A 6 -10.26 0.35 0.90
C THR A 6 -8.73 0.34 1.00
N ALA A 7 -8.12 1.44 1.43
CA ALA A 7 -6.68 1.53 1.57
C ALA A 7 -6.19 0.70 2.75
N THR A 8 -5.07 0.01 2.55
CA THR A 8 -4.32 -0.63 3.63
C THR A 8 -2.93 -0.03 3.70
N THR A 9 -2.51 0.39 4.89
CA THR A 9 -1.20 1.00 5.10
C THR A 9 -0.23 -0.01 5.70
N VAL A 10 0.99 -0.07 5.15
CA VAL A 10 2.09 -0.91 5.64
C VAL A 10 3.21 -0.03 6.20
N ARG A 11 3.74 -0.46 7.36
CA ARG A 11 4.98 0.06 7.95
C ARG A 11 5.84 -1.11 8.43
N VAL A 12 7.15 -0.93 8.44
CA VAL A 12 8.07 -1.91 9.04
C VAL A 12 8.75 -1.27 10.25
N ARG A 13 8.64 -1.90 11.42
CA ARG A 13 9.29 -1.49 12.67
C ARG A 13 9.93 -2.70 13.31
N ASP A 14 11.18 -2.55 13.78
CA ASP A 14 11.96 -3.65 14.38
C ASP A 14 12.00 -4.93 13.50
N ASP A 15 12.06 -4.72 12.18
CA ASP A 15 11.97 -5.77 11.14
C ASP A 15 10.66 -6.59 11.14
N GLU A 16 9.65 -6.14 11.87
CA GLU A 16 8.28 -6.68 11.83
C GLU A 16 7.36 -5.80 10.96
N ARG A 17 6.49 -6.45 10.18
CA ARG A 17 5.49 -5.81 9.34
C ARG A 17 4.27 -5.45 10.18
N VAL A 18 3.90 -4.17 10.18
CA VAL A 18 2.69 -3.63 10.81
C VAL A 18 1.72 -3.18 9.72
N VAL A 19 0.48 -3.67 9.80
CA VAL A 19 -0.59 -3.41 8.83
C VAL A 19 -1.73 -2.69 9.55
N THR A 20 -2.23 -1.61 8.95
CA THR A 20 -3.39 -0.87 9.46
C THR A 20 -4.39 -0.61 8.36
N ASP A 21 -5.67 -0.84 8.65
CA ASP A 21 -6.77 -0.49 7.76
C ASP A 21 -6.98 1.02 7.70
N GLY A 22 -7.37 1.51 6.53
CA GLY A 22 -7.59 2.92 6.26
C GLY A 22 -6.36 3.65 5.71
N PRO A 23 -6.58 4.85 5.14
CA PRO A 23 -5.50 5.68 4.64
C PRO A 23 -4.59 6.12 5.79
N PHE A 24 -3.32 6.34 5.48
CA PHE A 24 -2.43 7.01 6.42
C PHE A 24 -2.99 8.41 6.72
N ALA A 25 -3.08 8.77 8.01
CA ALA A 25 -3.79 9.94 8.53
C ALA A 25 -3.60 11.21 7.68
N GLU A 26 -4.70 11.95 7.43
CA GLU A 26 -4.81 13.21 6.66
C GLU A 26 -3.73 14.24 7.03
N THR A 27 -2.53 14.07 6.49
CA THR A 27 -1.43 15.00 6.67
C THR A 27 -0.87 15.29 5.29
N ARG A 28 -0.35 16.51 5.11
CA ARG A 28 0.31 16.96 3.88
C ARG A 28 1.56 16.13 3.64
N GLU A 29 1.41 14.92 3.14
CA GLU A 29 2.52 14.08 2.75
C GLU A 29 2.80 14.25 1.27
N VAL A 30 4.09 14.38 0.94
CA VAL A 30 4.55 14.39 -0.45
C VAL A 30 4.53 12.94 -0.92
N ILE A 31 3.70 12.63 -1.92
CA ILE A 31 3.75 11.33 -2.61
C ILE A 31 5.11 11.22 -3.28
N GLY A 32 5.99 10.39 -2.71
CA GLY A 32 7.36 10.17 -3.22
C GLY A 32 7.40 9.34 -4.51
N GLY A 33 6.29 8.70 -4.88
CA GLY A 33 6.14 7.86 -6.07
C GLY A 33 5.01 6.84 -5.88
N PHE A 34 4.77 6.04 -6.91
CA PHE A 34 3.86 4.88 -6.85
C PHE A 34 4.42 3.71 -7.66
N TYR A 35 3.99 2.50 -7.32
CA TYR A 35 4.27 1.28 -8.05
C TYR A 35 2.95 0.63 -8.45
N LEU A 36 2.93 -0.03 -9.61
CA LEU A 36 1.83 -0.90 -10.02
C LEU A 36 2.32 -2.35 -9.97
N LEU A 37 1.59 -3.20 -9.27
CA LEU A 37 1.91 -4.60 -9.08
C LEU A 37 0.77 -5.46 -9.64
N ASP A 38 1.15 -6.52 -10.36
CA ASP A 38 0.25 -7.58 -10.79
C ASP A 38 0.59 -8.83 -9.96
N VAL A 39 -0.27 -9.13 -8.99
CA VAL A 39 -0.07 -10.13 -7.95
C VAL A 39 -1.41 -10.82 -7.64
N PRO A 40 -1.39 -12.08 -7.15
CA PRO A 40 -2.62 -12.87 -7.05
C PRO A 40 -3.65 -12.31 -6.06
N ASP A 41 -3.21 -11.60 -5.03
CA ASP A 41 -4.08 -11.09 -3.97
C ASP A 41 -3.43 -9.91 -3.19
N LEU A 42 -4.21 -9.34 -2.27
CA LEU A 42 -3.79 -8.23 -1.43
C LEU A 42 -2.63 -8.64 -0.49
N ASP A 43 -2.60 -9.87 0.01
CA ASP A 43 -1.53 -10.32 0.92
C ASP A 43 -0.18 -10.33 0.21
N ALA A 44 -0.13 -10.84 -1.02
CA ALA A 44 1.04 -10.77 -1.87
C ALA A 44 1.46 -9.30 -2.13
N ALA A 45 0.49 -8.41 -2.39
CA ALA A 45 0.79 -6.98 -2.56
C ALA A 45 1.40 -6.35 -1.31
N LEU A 46 0.90 -6.69 -0.12
CA LEU A 46 1.40 -6.18 1.16
C LEU A 46 2.80 -6.71 1.48
N ASP A 47 3.10 -7.95 1.13
CA ASP A 47 4.45 -8.53 1.26
C ASP A 47 5.45 -7.81 0.35
N TRP A 48 5.05 -7.49 -0.88
CA TRP A 48 5.87 -6.66 -1.77
C TRP A 48 6.06 -5.25 -1.22
N ALA A 49 5.02 -4.63 -0.68
CA ALA A 49 5.11 -3.31 -0.06
C ALA A 49 6.12 -3.29 1.12
N ALA A 50 6.12 -4.32 1.97
CA ALA A 50 7.05 -4.44 3.10
C ALA A 50 8.53 -4.53 2.66
N ARG A 51 8.81 -4.97 1.43
CA ARG A 51 10.17 -5.05 0.87
C ARG A 51 10.70 -3.71 0.35
N CYS A 52 9.83 -2.73 0.12
CA CYS A 52 10.25 -1.41 -0.34
C CYS A 52 11.07 -0.70 0.76
N PRO A 53 12.27 -0.17 0.47
CA PRO A 53 13.06 0.56 1.46
C PRO A 53 12.31 1.71 2.13
N GLY A 54 11.38 2.35 1.42
CA GLY A 54 10.52 3.40 1.95
C GLY A 54 9.64 2.96 3.12
N ALA A 55 9.26 1.67 3.21
CA ALA A 55 8.44 1.15 4.29
C ALA A 55 9.14 1.17 5.67
N LYS A 56 10.48 1.27 5.69
CA LYS A 56 11.27 1.41 6.93
C LYS A 56 11.34 2.85 7.45
N TYR A 57 11.18 3.84 6.57
CA TYR A 57 11.36 5.27 6.90
C TYR A 57 10.06 6.09 6.78
N GLY A 58 9.03 5.53 6.18
CA GLY A 58 7.72 6.15 5.98
C GLY A 58 6.61 5.11 5.97
N SER A 59 5.61 5.34 5.14
CA SER A 59 4.44 4.48 4.97
C SER A 59 4.27 4.12 3.49
N ILE A 60 3.67 2.96 3.24
CA ILE A 60 3.22 2.58 1.89
C ILE A 60 1.74 2.27 1.96
N GLU A 61 0.95 3.02 1.21
CA GLU A 61 -0.48 2.76 0.99
C GLU A 61 -0.63 1.78 -0.17
N VAL A 62 -1.25 0.63 0.10
CA VAL A 62 -1.59 -0.38 -0.90
C VAL A 62 -3.06 -0.22 -1.25
N ARG A 63 -3.34 0.02 -2.53
CA ARG A 63 -4.68 0.22 -3.06
C ARG A 63 -4.97 -0.79 -4.17
N PRO A 64 -5.98 -1.65 -4.01
CA PRO A 64 -6.46 -2.47 -5.11
C PRO A 64 -6.95 -1.61 -6.27
N ILE A 65 -6.57 -1.99 -7.49
CA ILE A 65 -7.10 -1.39 -8.71
C ILE A 65 -8.16 -2.32 -9.26
N MET A 66 -9.36 -1.79 -9.52
CA MET A 66 -10.35 -2.53 -10.31
C MET A 66 -9.86 -2.62 -11.74
N VAL A 67 -9.55 -3.83 -12.18
CA VAL A 67 -9.37 -4.14 -13.59
C VAL A 67 -10.76 -4.26 -14.18
N PHE A 68 -11.15 -3.29 -15.00
CA PHE A 68 -12.32 -3.46 -15.86
C PHE A 68 -11.85 -4.23 -17.09
N ASP A 69 -12.30 -5.46 -17.26
CA ASP A 69 -12.21 -6.12 -18.55
C ASP A 69 -13.06 -5.30 -19.53
N ASN A 70 -12.39 -4.61 -20.46
CA ASN A 70 -13.10 -3.93 -21.53
C ASN A 70 -13.63 -5.02 -22.48
N PRO A 71 -14.96 -5.12 -22.68
CA PRO A 71 -15.54 -6.11 -23.59
C PRO A 71 -15.12 -5.90 -25.05
#